data_AF-A0A9E5TKM1-F1
#
_entry.id   AF-A0A9E5TKM1-F1
#
_cell.length_a   1.000
_cell.length_b   1.000
_cell.length_c   1.000
_cell.angle_alpha   90.00
_cell.angle_beta   90.00
_cell.angle_gamma   90.00
#
_symmetry.space_group_name_H-M   'P 1'
#
loop_
_entity.id
_entity.type
_entity.pdbx_description
1 polymer ?
#
loop_
_entity_poly.entity_id
_entity_poly.type
_entity_poly.pdbx_seq_one_letter_code
_entity_poly.pdbx_strand_id
1 'polypeptide(L)'
;IAVAGILFETVTSIVGQSILILRRRMRPVYAISLFWLSFWTYLSPVVYLVMGAIHPFGDVLDLVNAMPVPSYLIGSLGVTMLISSTYTLSLILRGIFSNVLELPTASDAVSYFWAFLHTFFVLVTIVTYGLPTPPAITVASMVVIFIWSYITARWLLVFFSRLRSAE
;
A
#
# COMPACT_ATOMS: atom_id res chain seq x y z
N ILE A 1 -7.79 -16.36 16.62
CA ILE A 1 -7.42 -15.01 17.10
C ILE A 1 -6.82 -14.21 15.95
N ALA A 2 -5.78 -14.74 15.30
CA ALA A 2 -5.29 -14.43 13.94
C ALA A 2 -6.29 -13.76 12.97
N VAL A 3 -7.31 -14.52 12.54
CA VAL A 3 -8.31 -14.08 11.56
C VAL A 3 -9.08 -12.85 12.02
N ALA A 4 -9.39 -12.77 13.31
CA ALA A 4 -10.10 -11.63 13.88
C ALA A 4 -9.24 -10.36 13.84
N GLY A 5 -7.92 -10.48 14.04
CA GLY A 5 -6.96 -9.39 13.90
C GLY A 5 -6.90 -8.87 12.46
N ILE A 6 -6.65 -9.75 11.49
CA ILE A 6 -6.60 -9.41 10.05
C ILE A 6 -7.93 -8.76 9.62
N LEU A 7 -9.07 -9.32 10.03
CA LEU A 7 -10.38 -8.76 9.71
C LEU A 7 -10.59 -7.39 10.35
N PHE A 8 -10.26 -7.23 11.63
CA PHE A 8 -10.40 -5.96 12.34
C PHE A 8 -9.55 -4.85 11.71
N GLU A 9 -8.30 -5.14 11.37
CA GLU A 9 -7.40 -4.22 10.69
C GLU A 9 -7.90 -3.84 9.29
N THR A 10 -8.37 -4.84 8.53
CA THR A 10 -8.98 -4.64 7.20
C THR A 10 -10.19 -3.73 7.29
N VAL A 11 -11.12 -4.02 8.20
CA VAL A 11 -12.34 -3.21 8.41
C VAL A 11 -11.97 -1.79 8.85
N THR A 12 -11.02 -1.65 9.78
CA THR A 12 -10.57 -0.34 10.25
C THR A 12 -10.01 0.50 9.12
N SER A 13 -9.21 -0.11 8.24
CA SER A 13 -8.68 0.59 7.07
C SER A 13 -9.77 0.97 6.06
N ILE A 14 -10.69 0.06 5.73
CA ILE A 14 -11.80 0.34 4.82
C ILE A 14 -12.67 1.48 5.35
N VAL A 15 -13.03 1.44 6.63
CA VAL A 15 -13.84 2.48 7.27
C VAL A 15 -13.10 3.82 7.28
N GLY A 16 -11.81 3.82 7.65
CA GLY A 16 -11.01 5.04 7.66
C GLY A 16 -10.87 5.67 6.27
N GLN A 17 -10.57 4.87 5.25
CA GLN A 17 -10.50 5.33 3.87
C GLN A 17 -11.86 5.82 3.35
N SER A 18 -12.94 5.12 3.68
CA SER A 18 -14.31 5.52 3.30
C SER A 18 -14.68 6.88 3.91
N ILE A 19 -14.38 7.10 5.18
CA ILE A 19 -14.62 8.38 5.85
C ILE A 19 -13.82 9.51 5.18
N LEU A 20 -12.56 9.26 4.82
CA LEU A 20 -11.69 10.24 4.17
C LEU A 20 -12.16 10.59 2.75
N ILE A 21 -12.66 9.62 1.99
CA ILE A 21 -13.20 9.85 0.64
C ILE A 21 -14.54 10.61 0.70
N LEU A 22 -15.41 10.25 1.63
CA LEU A 22 -16.78 10.78 1.68
C LEU A 22 -16.89 12.18 2.30
N ARG A 23 -15.90 12.61 3.11
CA ARG A 23 -15.95 13.91 3.78
C ARG A 23 -15.43 15.05 2.93
N ARG A 24 -16.28 16.07 2.76
CA ARG A 24 -15.96 17.33 2.06
C ARG A 24 -15.20 18.37 2.90
N ARG A 25 -15.31 18.36 4.23
CA ARG A 25 -14.68 19.35 5.14
C ARG A 25 -14.27 18.72 6.48
N MET A 26 -13.15 18.00 6.47
CA MET A 26 -12.52 17.52 7.71
C MET A 26 -11.39 18.47 8.12
N ARG A 27 -11.16 18.67 9.43
CA ARG A 27 -9.99 19.44 9.86
C ARG A 27 -8.71 18.71 9.42
N PRO A 28 -7.67 19.43 8.96
CA PRO A 28 -6.40 18.87 8.51
C PRO A 28 -5.81 17.80 9.43
N VAL A 29 -5.79 18.08 10.73
CA VAL A 29 -5.22 17.18 11.75
C VAL A 29 -5.92 15.83 11.73
N TYR A 30 -7.26 15.79 11.74
CA TYR A 30 -8.01 14.54 11.71
C TYR A 30 -7.85 13.80 10.38
N ALA A 31 -7.76 14.52 9.26
CA ALA A 31 -7.54 13.90 7.96
C ALA A 31 -6.18 13.19 7.89
N ILE A 32 -5.13 13.83 8.38
CA ILE A 32 -3.77 13.26 8.43
C ILE A 32 -3.71 12.09 9.41
N SER A 33 -4.27 12.22 10.62
CA SER A 33 -4.29 11.14 11.60
C SER A 33 -5.06 9.92 11.10
N LEU A 34 -6.24 10.13 10.51
CA LEU A 34 -7.06 9.05 9.97
C LEU A 34 -6.41 8.41 8.73
N PHE A 35 -5.70 9.19 7.92
CA PHE A 35 -4.89 8.66 6.82
C PHE A 35 -3.81 7.71 7.34
N TRP A 36 -3.02 8.13 8.33
CA TRP A 36 -1.98 7.28 8.91
C TRP A 36 -2.54 6.04 9.58
N LEU A 37 -3.65 6.17 10.33
CA LEU A 37 -4.33 5.01 10.92
C LEU A 37 -4.78 4.02 9.83
N SER A 38 -5.40 4.53 8.76
CA SER A 38 -5.86 3.70 7.65
C SER A 38 -4.70 3.04 6.91
N PHE A 39 -3.59 3.75 6.76
CA PHE A 39 -2.37 3.25 6.14
C PHE A 39 -1.76 2.09 6.94
N TRP A 40 -1.55 2.26 8.25
CA TRP A 40 -0.94 1.24 9.10
C TRP A 40 -1.82 -0.01 9.25
N THR A 41 -3.13 0.18 9.41
CA THR A 41 -4.10 -0.92 9.51
C THR A 41 -4.33 -1.65 8.18
N TYR A 42 -3.94 -1.05 7.05
CA TYR A 42 -3.93 -1.73 5.75
C TYR A 42 -2.66 -2.56 5.54
N LEU A 43 -1.51 -2.04 5.96
CA LEU A 43 -0.21 -2.64 5.67
C LEU A 43 -0.06 -4.01 6.33
N SER A 44 -0.50 -4.15 7.58
CA SER A 44 -0.47 -5.41 8.32
C SER A 44 -1.19 -6.56 7.61
N PRO A 45 -2.52 -6.50 7.34
CA PRO A 45 -3.22 -7.62 6.71
C PRO A 45 -2.70 -7.95 5.32
N VAL A 46 -2.26 -6.95 4.54
CA VAL A 46 -1.66 -7.19 3.22
C VAL A 46 -0.34 -7.94 3.32
N VAL A 47 0.56 -7.53 4.21
CA VAL A 47 1.84 -8.22 4.41
C VAL A 47 1.58 -9.65 4.86
N TYR A 48 0.65 -9.87 5.79
CA TYR A 48 0.27 -11.21 6.23
C TYR A 48 -0.27 -12.09 5.09
N LEU A 49 -1.20 -11.57 4.28
CA LEU A 49 -1.80 -12.34 3.19
C LEU A 49 -0.83 -12.62 2.04
N VAL A 50 -0.04 -11.63 1.64
CA VAL A 50 0.91 -11.76 0.52
C VAL A 50 2.09 -12.64 0.92
N MET A 51 2.70 -12.38 2.07
CA MET A 51 3.87 -13.15 2.50
C MET A 51 3.45 -14.55 2.97
N GLY A 52 2.31 -14.65 3.66
CA GLY A 52 1.77 -15.93 4.12
C GLY A 52 1.35 -16.87 2.99
N ALA A 53 1.07 -16.36 1.78
CA ALA A 53 0.83 -17.18 0.60
C ALA A 53 2.11 -17.84 0.05
N ILE A 54 3.27 -17.21 0.24
CA ILE A 54 4.57 -17.69 -0.27
C ILE A 54 5.28 -18.53 0.78
N HIS A 55 5.32 -18.02 2.00
CA HIS A 55 5.86 -18.71 3.15
C HIS A 55 4.89 -18.49 4.31
N PRO A 56 3.99 -19.44 4.62
CA PRO A 56 3.07 -19.27 5.73
C PRO A 56 3.86 -19.22 7.05
N PHE A 57 3.66 -18.15 7.82
CA PHE A 57 4.25 -17.96 9.14
C PHE A 57 3.20 -17.49 10.14
N GLY A 58 3.44 -17.78 11.41
CA GLY A 58 2.59 -17.37 12.54
C GLY A 58 1.12 -17.68 12.30
N ASP A 59 0.29 -16.65 12.49
CA ASP A 59 -1.17 -16.69 12.37
C ASP A 59 -1.71 -17.18 11.01
N VAL A 60 -0.97 -16.99 9.92
CA VAL A 60 -1.38 -17.47 8.58
C VAL A 60 -1.05 -18.95 8.39
N LEU A 61 0.00 -19.45 9.05
CA LEU A 61 0.31 -20.89 9.07
C LEU A 61 -0.81 -21.65 9.80
N ASP A 62 -1.26 -21.14 10.94
CA ASP A 62 -2.40 -21.70 11.67
C ASP A 62 -3.68 -21.65 10.83
N LEU A 63 -3.87 -20.59 10.04
CA LEU A 63 -5.03 -20.43 9.17
C LEU A 63 -5.05 -21.45 8.02
N VAL A 64 -3.92 -21.65 7.35
CA VAL A 64 -3.76 -22.63 6.26
C VAL A 64 -3.87 -24.06 6.79
N ASN A 65 -3.44 -24.31 8.04
CA ASN A 65 -3.59 -25.61 8.68
C ASN A 65 -5.03 -25.87 9.16
N ALA A 66 -5.75 -24.83 9.60
CA ALA A 66 -7.10 -24.95 10.13
C ALA A 66 -8.19 -24.95 9.04
N MET A 67 -7.96 -24.31 7.90
CA MET A 67 -8.89 -24.30 6.78
C MET A 67 -8.21 -24.82 5.50
N PRO A 68 -8.86 -25.69 4.71
CA PRO A 68 -8.34 -26.18 3.45
C PRO A 68 -8.45 -25.10 2.36
N VAL A 69 -7.93 -23.91 2.62
CA VAL A 69 -7.90 -22.80 1.66
C VAL A 69 -6.57 -22.86 0.93
N PRO A 70 -6.57 -22.95 -0.41
CA PRO A 70 -5.35 -22.93 -1.19
C PRO A 70 -4.56 -21.63 -0.99
N SER A 71 -3.24 -21.74 -0.82
CA SER A 71 -2.35 -20.58 -0.60
C SER A 71 -2.42 -19.54 -1.73
N TYR A 72 -2.71 -19.94 -2.96
CA TYR A 72 -2.87 -19.01 -4.09
C TYR A 72 -4.10 -18.09 -3.93
N LEU A 73 -5.17 -18.56 -3.28
CA LEU A 73 -6.35 -17.72 -3.01
C LEU A 73 -6.02 -16.66 -1.97
N ILE A 74 -5.32 -17.04 -0.90
CA ILE A 74 -4.86 -16.13 0.15
C ILE A 74 -3.96 -15.04 -0.44
N GLY A 75 -3.01 -15.43 -1.30
CA GLY A 75 -2.13 -14.50 -1.98
C GLY A 75 -2.89 -13.57 -2.94
N SER A 76 -3.85 -14.10 -3.70
CA SER A 76 -4.68 -13.28 -4.60
C SER A 76 -5.53 -12.26 -3.83
N LEU A 77 -6.07 -12.64 -2.66
CA LEU A 77 -6.77 -11.72 -1.78
C LEU A 77 -5.83 -10.60 -1.29
N GLY A 78 -4.62 -10.96 -0.85
CA GLY A 78 -3.61 -9.99 -0.43
C GLY A 78 -3.24 -9.00 -1.54
N VAL A 79 -3.02 -9.49 -2.77
CA VAL A 79 -2.66 -8.65 -3.93
C VAL A 79 -3.82 -7.75 -4.36
N THR A 80 -5.05 -8.27 -4.39
CA THR A 80 -6.21 -7.44 -4.73
C THR A 80 -6.42 -6.33 -3.72
N MET A 81 -6.30 -6.65 -2.42
CA MET A 81 -6.36 -5.67 -1.35
C MET A 81 -5.23 -4.64 -1.45
N LEU A 82 -4.01 -5.10 -1.75
CA LEU A 82 -2.84 -4.23 -1.98
C LEU A 82 -3.14 -3.19 -3.07
N ILE A 83 -3.58 -3.64 -4.24
CA ILE A 83 -3.87 -2.77 -5.38
C ILE A 83 -5.00 -1.80 -5.04
N SER A 84 -6.14 -2.30 -4.55
CA SER A 84 -7.31 -1.46 -4.28
C SER A 84 -7.03 -0.40 -3.22
N SER A 85 -6.41 -0.79 -2.11
CA SER A 85 -6.18 0.11 -0.99
C SER A 85 -5.03 1.09 -1.24
N THR A 86 -3.99 0.68 -1.98
CA THR A 86 -2.93 1.61 -2.41
C THR A 86 -3.48 2.68 -3.34
N TYR A 87 -4.38 2.29 -4.25
CA TYR A 87 -5.06 3.21 -5.16
C TYR A 87 -5.91 4.23 -4.42
N THR A 88 -6.80 3.78 -3.51
CA THR A 88 -7.65 4.67 -2.71
C THR A 88 -6.84 5.55 -1.76
N LEU A 89 -5.80 5.04 -1.10
CA LEU A 89 -4.88 5.85 -0.28
C LEU A 89 -4.17 6.91 -1.11
N SER A 90 -3.78 6.60 -2.35
CA SER A 90 -3.17 7.58 -3.26
C SER A 90 -4.14 8.70 -3.65
N LEU A 91 -5.42 8.38 -3.85
CA LEU A 91 -6.46 9.38 -4.09
C LEU A 91 -6.67 10.29 -2.87
N ILE A 92 -6.75 9.70 -1.68
CA ILE A 92 -6.89 10.44 -0.42
C ILE A 92 -5.69 11.36 -0.21
N LEU A 93 -4.47 10.84 -0.41
CA LEU A 93 -3.24 11.58 -0.22
C LEU A 93 -3.12 12.75 -1.20
N ARG A 94 -3.54 12.55 -2.47
CA ARG A 94 -3.65 13.64 -3.45
C ARG A 94 -4.59 14.73 -2.96
N GLY A 95 -5.75 14.35 -2.41
CA GLY A 95 -6.71 15.28 -1.82
C GLY A 95 -6.16 16.04 -0.62
N ILE A 96 -5.37 15.39 0.23
CA ILE A 96 -4.68 16.04 1.35
C ILE A 96 -3.64 17.04 0.80
N PHE A 97 -2.80 16.63 -0.15
CA PHE A 97 -1.78 17.53 -0.71
C PHE A 97 -2.39 18.73 -1.46
N SER A 98 -3.49 18.54 -2.18
CA SER A 98 -4.13 19.64 -2.91
C SER A 98 -4.93 20.57 -1.99
N ASN A 99 -5.67 20.03 -1.02
CA ASN A 99 -6.65 20.81 -0.26
C ASN A 99 -6.14 21.28 1.11
N VAL A 100 -5.17 20.57 1.71
CA VAL A 100 -4.63 20.90 3.04
C VAL A 100 -3.30 21.62 2.92
N LEU A 101 -2.44 21.17 2.02
CA LEU A 101 -1.10 21.74 1.81
C LEU A 101 -1.05 22.70 0.62
N GLU A 102 -2.16 22.87 -0.10
CA GLU A 102 -2.31 23.77 -1.25
C GLU A 102 -1.20 23.61 -2.31
N LEU A 103 -0.69 22.38 -2.47
CA LEU A 103 0.41 22.09 -3.38
C LEU A 103 -0.11 22.04 -4.83
N PRO A 104 0.42 22.87 -5.74
CA PRO A 104 0.02 22.85 -7.16
C PRO A 104 0.43 21.53 -7.84
N THR A 105 1.44 20.84 -7.30
CA THR A 105 1.99 19.57 -7.79
C THR A 105 1.59 18.38 -6.90
N ALA A 106 0.34 18.36 -6.42
CA ALA A 106 -0.16 17.30 -5.54
C ALA A 106 0.00 15.87 -6.10
N SER A 107 -0.04 15.66 -7.43
CA SER A 107 0.21 14.36 -8.06
C SER A 107 1.65 13.87 -7.85
N ASP A 108 2.59 14.80 -7.92
CA ASP A 108 4.02 14.51 -7.87
C ASP A 108 4.42 14.26 -6.42
N ALA A 109 3.84 15.04 -5.49
CA ALA A 109 3.96 14.81 -4.06
C ALA A 109 3.50 13.40 -3.63
N VAL A 110 2.40 12.87 -4.19
CA VAL A 110 1.98 11.47 -3.95
C VAL A 110 3.04 10.48 -4.42
N SER A 111 3.64 10.73 -5.59
CA SER A 111 4.68 9.86 -6.14
C SER A 111 5.94 9.88 -5.26
N TYR A 112 6.37 11.07 -4.80
CA TYR A 112 7.48 11.22 -3.88
C TYR A 112 7.22 10.58 -2.52
N PHE A 113 6.00 10.68 -2.00
CA PHE A 113 5.61 10.02 -0.76
C PHE A 113 5.81 8.50 -0.83
N TRP A 114 5.32 7.86 -1.90
CA TRP A 114 5.49 6.42 -2.08
C TRP A 114 6.95 6.01 -2.28
N ALA A 115 7.73 6.80 -3.04
CA ALA A 115 9.16 6.57 -3.22
C ALA A 115 9.97 6.71 -1.92
N PHE A 116 9.64 7.73 -1.12
CA PHE A 116 10.25 7.94 0.19
C PHE A 116 9.93 6.79 1.13
N LEU A 117 8.66 6.39 1.20
CA LEU A 117 8.20 5.30 2.05
C LEU A 117 8.86 3.97 1.68
N HIS A 118 9.04 3.70 0.38
CA HIS A 118 9.79 2.54 -0.08
C HIS A 118 11.26 2.57 0.38
N THR A 119 11.96 3.67 0.10
CA THR A 119 13.36 3.86 0.51
C THR A 119 13.52 3.68 2.01
N PHE A 120 12.57 4.22 2.79
CA PHE A 120 12.54 4.07 4.24
C PHE A 120 12.43 2.60 4.67
N PHE A 121 11.48 1.83 4.13
CA PHE A 121 11.34 0.41 4.49
C PHE A 121 12.53 -0.45 4.06
N VAL A 122 13.10 -0.20 2.88
CA VAL A 122 14.32 -0.90 2.43
C VAL A 122 15.49 -0.59 3.36
N LEU A 123 15.70 0.68 3.70
CA LEU A 123 16.79 1.09 4.57
C LEU A 123 16.66 0.45 5.96
N VAL A 124 15.46 0.49 6.55
CA VAL A 124 15.17 -0.17 7.83
C VAL A 124 15.47 -1.67 7.73
N THR A 125 15.04 -2.33 6.66
CA THR A 125 15.29 -3.77 6.45
C THR A 125 16.79 -4.09 6.39
N ILE A 126 17.57 -3.30 5.64
CA ILE A 126 19.02 -3.46 5.52
C ILE A 126 19.70 -3.26 6.87
N VAL A 127 19.31 -2.23 7.62
CA VAL A 127 19.87 -1.94 8.95
C VAL A 127 19.52 -3.04 9.95
N THR A 128 18.31 -3.59 9.89
CA THR A 128 17.84 -4.61 10.86
C THR A 128 18.38 -6.00 10.56
N TYR A 129 18.44 -6.41 9.29
CA TYR A 129 18.72 -7.81 8.91
C TYR A 129 20.04 -8.01 8.16
N GLY A 130 20.72 -6.94 7.73
CA GLY A 130 21.95 -7.03 6.95
C GLY A 130 21.76 -7.59 5.52
N LEU A 131 22.80 -7.50 4.69
CA LEU A 131 22.91 -8.16 3.39
C LEU A 131 23.61 -9.53 3.58
N PRO A 132 23.18 -10.65 2.96
CA PRO A 132 22.04 -10.88 2.06
C PRO A 132 20.98 -11.83 2.68
N THR A 133 19.68 -11.56 2.52
CA THR A 133 18.62 -12.27 3.26
C THR A 133 17.42 -12.69 2.36
N PRO A 134 16.60 -13.68 2.81
CA PRO A 134 16.00 -14.78 2.05
C PRO A 134 14.82 -14.40 1.10
N PRO A 135 14.30 -15.35 0.27
CA PRO A 135 13.25 -15.18 -0.75
C PRO A 135 12.04 -14.28 -0.43
N ALA A 136 11.72 -14.08 0.85
CA ALA A 136 10.69 -13.17 1.33
C ALA A 136 10.98 -11.69 0.95
N ILE A 137 12.24 -11.27 0.95
CA ILE A 137 12.65 -9.91 0.58
C ILE A 137 12.54 -9.69 -0.94
N THR A 138 12.77 -10.75 -1.72
CA THR A 138 12.63 -10.75 -3.18
C THR A 138 11.18 -10.54 -3.63
N VAL A 139 10.22 -11.01 -2.83
CA VAL A 139 8.80 -10.79 -3.10
C VAL A 139 8.39 -9.38 -2.72
N ALA A 140 8.83 -8.88 -1.56
CA ALA A 140 8.58 -7.49 -1.17
C ALA A 140 9.17 -6.51 -2.20
N SER A 141 10.35 -6.82 -2.74
CA SER A 141 10.95 -6.04 -3.83
C SER A 141 10.23 -6.23 -5.16
N MET A 142 9.67 -7.40 -5.48
CA MET A 142 8.80 -7.59 -6.66
C MET A 142 7.50 -6.80 -6.58
N VAL A 143 6.85 -6.76 -5.42
CA VAL A 143 5.64 -5.95 -5.19
C VAL A 143 5.96 -4.47 -5.40
N VAL A 144 7.13 -4.03 -4.94
CA VAL A 144 7.65 -2.69 -5.18
C VAL A 144 7.98 -2.46 -6.66
N ILE A 145 8.58 -3.42 -7.37
CA ILE A 145 8.85 -3.32 -8.82
C ILE A 145 7.54 -3.16 -9.59
N PHE A 146 6.46 -3.82 -9.18
CA PHE A 146 5.14 -3.62 -9.76
C PHE A 146 4.61 -2.21 -9.51
N ILE A 147 4.70 -1.69 -8.28
CA ILE A 147 4.33 -0.31 -7.96
C ILE A 147 5.18 0.69 -8.78
N TRP A 148 6.46 0.42 -8.95
CA TRP A 148 7.39 1.24 -9.72
C TRP A 148 7.13 1.17 -11.23
N SER A 149 6.80 0.00 -11.76
CA SER A 149 6.40 -0.21 -13.16
C SER A 149 5.12 0.57 -13.50
N TYR A 150 4.17 0.63 -12.55
CA TYR A 150 2.94 1.39 -12.72
C TYR A 150 3.20 2.90 -12.71
N ILE A 151 4.04 3.38 -11.77
CA ILE A 151 4.44 4.79 -11.70
C ILE A 151 5.21 5.20 -12.96
N THR A 152 6.19 4.42 -13.40
CA THR A 152 6.98 4.69 -14.61
C THR A 152 6.16 4.62 -15.90
N ALA A 153 5.25 3.65 -16.04
CA ALA A 153 4.33 3.57 -17.18
C ALA A 153 3.42 4.81 -17.26
N ARG A 154 2.93 5.30 -16.12
CA ARG A 154 2.12 6.52 -16.07
C ARG A 154 2.91 7.75 -16.51
N TRP A 155 4.17 7.89 -16.07
CA TRP A 155 5.04 8.99 -16.48
C TRP A 155 5.41 8.92 -17.98
N LEU A 156 5.68 7.73 -18.52
CA LEU A 156 5.92 7.51 -19.95
C LEU A 156 4.72 7.94 -20.80
N LEU A 157 3.50 7.55 -20.41
CA LEU A 157 2.29 7.93 -21.14
C LEU A 157 2.05 9.45 -21.15
N VAL A 158 2.30 10.12 -20.02
CA VAL A 158 2.21 11.59 -19.93
C VAL A 158 3.27 12.26 -20.80
N PHE A 159 4.51 11.78 -20.77
CA PHE A 159 5.59 12.30 -21.60
C PHE A 159 5.28 12.19 -23.10
N PHE A 160 4.83 11.03 -23.58
CA PHE A 160 4.42 10.82 -24.98
C PHE A 160 3.23 11.70 -25.38
N SER A 161 2.27 11.92 -24.48
CA SER A 161 1.13 12.80 -24.76
C SER A 161 1.53 14.26 -24.96
N ARG A 162 2.57 14.72 -24.24
CA ARG A 162 3.09 16.09 -24.35
C ARG A 162 3.93 16.29 -25.61
N LEU A 163 4.73 15.29 -25.99
CA LEU A 163 5.47 15.32 -27.26
C LEU A 163 4.52 15.40 -28.46
N ARG A 164 3.45 14.60 -28.44
CA ARG A 164 2.44 14.59 -29.51
C ARG A 164 1.62 15.89 -29.62
N SER A 165 1.56 16.70 -28.57
CA SER A 165 0.87 18.00 -28.60
C SER A 165 1.80 19.16 -28.97
N ALA A 166 3.10 18.91 -29.12
CA ALA A 166 4.12 19.89 -29.49
C ALA A 166 4.56 19.79 -30.96
N GLU A 167 4.03 18.81 -31.69
CA GLU A 167 4.06 18.67 -33.15
C GLU A 167 2.77 19.21 -33.77
#